data_AF-A0A0C3PA74-F1
#
_entry.id   AF-A0A0C3PA74-F1
#
_cell.length_a   1.000
_cell.length_b   1.000
_cell.length_c   1.000
_cell.angle_alpha   90.00
_cell.angle_beta   90.00
_cell.angle_gamma   90.00
#
_symmetry.space_group_name_H-M   'P 1'
#
loop_
_entity.id
_entity.type
_entity.pdbx_description
1 polymer ?
#
loop_
_entity_poly.entity_id
_entity_poly.type
_entity_poly.pdbx_seq_one_letter_code
_entity_poly.pdbx_strand_id
1 'polypeptide(L)'
;MFNQGISETSSSVEIQCLKDAINKLQTENASLKVERNTMQNAYNTLVARLYVDKSDTSTMSADGAIKSALQSPPISAPMLLNTDSPPQLDHADYAKTRCWTEEDWKRWCMTPEGQGANSQTSFLEDKNGEALPAARITNILQAMRSIWHEFRKYGLIDAQTTWSSMPLTLKKAFRLEITRSFPELNLCADHWKSDMLAKKHYSSFKQTWFTNRSDEKVASFAKRKMKTETAENAVSPTPKRPKLPLGSQSLTEGDGSASDSPQIDTPNEPSPTTHSNSSLLTFNWTNDEDVPTPNNENAHAPGKTAYIQFWRY
;
A
#
# COMPACT_ATOMS: atom_id res chain seq x y z
N MET A 1 -17.56 49.18 -33.92
CA MET A 1 -18.48 49.15 -32.77
C MET A 1 -19.30 47.87 -32.86
N PHE A 2 -18.94 46.82 -32.13
CA PHE A 2 -19.85 45.72 -31.81
C PHE A 2 -19.56 45.35 -30.35
N ASN A 3 -20.50 45.74 -29.49
CA ASN A 3 -20.42 45.54 -28.06
C ASN A 3 -20.62 44.06 -27.72
N GLN A 4 -19.75 43.60 -26.83
CA GLN A 4 -19.90 42.41 -25.99
C GLN A 4 -21.24 42.49 -25.26
N GLY A 5 -22.03 41.42 -25.33
CA GLY A 5 -23.33 41.36 -24.67
C GLY A 5 -23.87 39.96 -24.50
N ILE A 6 -23.00 38.96 -24.29
CA ILE A 6 -23.45 37.58 -24.02
C ILE A 6 -22.42 36.87 -23.14
N SER A 7 -22.63 36.90 -21.81
CA SER A 7 -22.09 35.86 -20.90
C SER A 7 -22.57 35.97 -19.44
N GLU A 8 -23.36 36.96 -19.04
CA GLU A 8 -23.79 37.10 -17.64
C GLU A 8 -24.89 36.10 -17.21
N THR A 9 -25.79 35.71 -18.11
CA THR A 9 -26.93 34.84 -17.75
C THR A 9 -26.54 33.39 -17.50
N SER A 10 -25.52 32.87 -18.20
CA SER A 10 -25.03 31.50 -17.99
C SER A 10 -24.40 31.31 -16.62
N SER A 11 -23.71 32.34 -16.11
CA SER A 11 -23.05 32.30 -14.79
C SER A 11 -24.07 32.26 -13.64
N SER A 12 -25.19 32.97 -13.78
CA SER A 12 -26.21 33.00 -12.73
C SER A 12 -26.90 31.65 -12.50
N VAL A 13 -27.12 30.86 -13.55
CA VAL A 13 -27.77 29.54 -13.43
C VAL A 13 -26.84 28.53 -12.77
N GLU A 14 -25.56 28.54 -13.14
CA GLU A 14 -24.55 27.66 -12.54
C GLU A 14 -24.35 27.96 -11.05
N ILE A 15 -24.26 29.24 -10.67
CA ILE A 15 -24.18 29.66 -9.27
C ILE A 15 -25.39 29.19 -8.48
N GLN A 16 -26.60 29.26 -9.06
CA GLN A 16 -27.81 28.79 -8.38
C GLN A 16 -27.82 27.28 -8.20
N CYS A 17 -27.43 26.52 -9.24
CA CYS A 17 -27.34 25.06 -9.18
C CYS A 17 -26.33 24.60 -8.11
N LEU A 18 -25.20 25.28 -7.97
CA LEU A 18 -24.21 25.00 -6.94
C LEU A 18 -24.73 25.31 -5.54
N LYS A 19 -25.45 26.42 -5.35
CA LYS A 19 -26.08 26.76 -4.06
C LYS A 19 -27.08 25.69 -3.63
N ASP A 20 -27.90 25.21 -4.56
CA ASP A 20 -28.89 24.18 -4.27
C ASP A 20 -28.23 22.84 -3.91
N ALA A 21 -27.15 22.47 -4.62
CA ALA A 21 -26.36 21.28 -4.29
C ALA A 21 -25.72 21.36 -2.89
N ILE A 22 -25.17 22.52 -2.52
CA ILE A 22 -24.60 22.75 -1.18
C ILE A 22 -25.68 22.62 -0.10
N ASN A 23 -26.83 23.26 -0.29
CA ASN A 23 -27.94 23.18 0.66
C ASN A 23 -28.44 21.74 0.84
N LYS A 24 -28.52 20.98 -0.26
CA LYS A 24 -28.88 19.56 -0.24
C LYS A 24 -27.87 18.74 0.56
N LEU A 25 -26.57 18.87 0.27
CA LEU A 25 -25.52 18.14 0.99
C LEU A 25 -25.45 18.52 2.48
N GLN A 26 -25.71 19.77 2.83
CA GLN A 26 -25.78 20.20 4.23
C GLN A 26 -26.95 19.54 4.98
N THR A 27 -28.10 19.42 4.31
CA THR A 27 -29.29 18.75 4.87
C THR A 27 -29.03 17.25 5.08
N GLU A 28 -28.43 16.57 4.10
CA GLU A 28 -28.07 15.14 4.22
C GLU A 28 -27.04 14.91 5.33
N ASN A 29 -26.01 15.75 5.43
CA ASN A 29 -25.03 15.66 6.51
C ASN A 29 -25.66 15.87 7.90
N ALA A 30 -26.60 16.80 8.03
CA ALA A 30 -27.34 17.01 9.28
C ALA A 30 -28.13 15.76 9.66
N SER A 31 -28.82 15.13 8.70
CA SER A 31 -29.57 13.89 8.91
C SER A 31 -28.66 12.74 9.36
N LEU A 32 -27.55 12.49 8.65
CA LEU A 32 -26.60 11.44 9.00
C LEU A 32 -25.97 11.65 10.39
N LYS A 33 -25.73 12.90 10.78
CA LYS A 33 -25.21 13.23 12.12
C LYS A 33 -26.21 12.87 13.21
N VAL A 34 -27.51 13.11 13.00
CA VAL A 34 -28.57 12.71 13.93
C VAL A 34 -28.66 11.18 14.04
N GLU A 35 -28.58 10.46 12.92
CA GLU A 35 -28.60 8.99 12.90
C GLU A 35 -27.42 8.40 13.66
N ARG A 36 -26.20 8.87 13.39
CA ARG A 36 -24.99 8.45 14.11
C ARG A 36 -25.13 8.70 15.62
N ASN A 37 -25.61 9.88 16.02
CA ASN A 37 -25.79 10.21 17.43
C ASN A 37 -26.83 9.28 18.09
N THR A 38 -27.89 8.93 17.35
CA THR A 38 -28.92 8.00 17.82
C THR A 38 -28.33 6.60 18.04
N MET A 39 -27.56 6.08 17.08
CA MET A 39 -26.88 4.80 17.21
C MET A 39 -25.88 4.79 18.36
N GLN A 40 -25.10 5.86 18.53
CA GLN A 40 -24.14 5.99 19.63
C GLN A 40 -24.84 6.03 20.99
N ASN A 41 -25.98 6.72 21.11
CA ASN A 41 -26.77 6.76 22.34
C ASN A 41 -27.38 5.40 22.67
N ALA A 42 -27.88 4.66 21.66
CA ALA A 42 -28.38 3.30 21.84
C ALA A 42 -27.25 2.38 22.33
N TYR A 43 -26.07 2.46 21.73
CA TYR A 43 -24.88 1.72 22.16
C TYR A 43 -24.50 2.05 23.62
N ASN A 44 -24.39 3.32 23.97
CA ASN A 44 -24.06 3.75 25.33
C ASN A 44 -25.10 3.26 26.36
N THR A 45 -26.38 3.22 25.98
CA THR A 45 -27.47 2.70 26.82
C THR A 45 -27.31 1.20 27.09
N LEU A 46 -26.94 0.42 26.06
CA LEU A 46 -26.66 -1.01 26.21
C LEU A 46 -25.44 -1.25 27.10
N VAL A 47 -24.36 -0.49 26.87
CA VAL A 47 -23.15 -0.56 27.68
C VAL A 47 -23.46 -0.25 29.14
N ALA A 48 -24.20 0.82 29.43
CA ALA A 48 -24.57 1.19 30.79
C ALA A 48 -25.36 0.08 31.53
N ARG A 49 -26.31 -0.57 30.85
CA ARG A 49 -27.05 -1.72 31.41
C ARG A 49 -26.14 -2.88 31.77
N LEU A 50 -25.18 -3.20 30.90
CA LEU A 50 -24.20 -4.28 31.15
C LEU A 50 -23.29 -4.00 32.36
N TYR A 51 -22.99 -2.73 32.66
CA TYR A 51 -22.20 -2.37 33.84
C TYR A 51 -23.00 -2.44 35.15
N VAL A 52 -24.28 -2.06 35.14
CA VAL A 52 -25.14 -2.10 36.33
C VAL A 52 -25.34 -3.54 36.81
N ASP A 53 -25.65 -4.47 35.90
CA ASP A 53 -25.90 -5.89 36.24
C ASP A 53 -24.68 -6.60 36.85
N LYS A 54 -23.47 -6.06 36.66
CA LYS A 54 -22.23 -6.63 37.19
C LYS A 54 -21.97 -6.27 38.66
N SER A 55 -22.67 -5.28 39.19
CA SER A 55 -22.36 -4.68 40.50
C SER A 55 -23.04 -5.40 41.67
N ASP A 56 -24.19 -6.03 41.43
CA ASP A 56 -25.05 -6.55 42.51
C ASP A 56 -24.92 -8.07 42.74
N THR A 57 -24.09 -8.78 41.95
CA THR A 57 -23.88 -10.24 42.09
C THR A 57 -22.77 -10.61 43.08
N SER A 58 -22.68 -9.91 44.21
CA SER A 58 -21.69 -10.19 45.25
C SER A 58 -22.34 -10.51 46.60
N THR A 59 -23.28 -11.44 46.66
CA THR A 59 -23.52 -12.19 47.91
C THR A 59 -24.22 -13.52 47.65
N MET A 60 -23.47 -14.60 47.90
CA MET A 60 -23.94 -15.97 48.18
C MET A 60 -24.60 -16.74 47.03
N SER A 61 -23.89 -17.73 46.51
CA SER A 61 -24.32 -19.15 46.48
C SER A 61 -23.77 -19.89 45.25
N ALA A 62 -23.63 -21.19 45.45
CA ALA A 62 -22.76 -22.12 44.77
C ALA A 62 -23.06 -22.39 43.28
N ASP A 63 -21.99 -22.81 42.60
CA ASP A 63 -21.92 -23.67 41.42
C ASP A 63 -22.49 -23.17 40.07
N GLY A 64 -21.56 -22.65 39.26
CA GLY A 64 -21.06 -23.46 38.15
C GLY A 64 -21.63 -23.21 36.74
N ALA A 65 -22.78 -22.56 36.57
CA ALA A 65 -23.47 -22.60 35.26
C ALA A 65 -23.46 -21.31 34.40
N ILE A 66 -23.09 -20.14 34.92
CA ILE A 66 -23.45 -18.86 34.26
C ILE A 66 -22.24 -18.09 33.65
N LYS A 67 -21.02 -18.64 33.67
CA LYS A 67 -19.85 -17.97 33.06
C LYS A 67 -19.81 -18.00 31.52
N SER A 68 -20.76 -18.65 30.85
CA SER A 68 -20.79 -18.77 29.38
C SER A 68 -21.62 -17.70 28.66
N ALA A 69 -22.37 -16.83 29.36
CA ALA A 69 -23.32 -15.90 28.72
C ALA A 69 -22.79 -14.47 28.46
N LEU A 70 -21.55 -14.16 28.83
CA LEU A 70 -20.96 -12.81 28.74
C LEU A 70 -19.73 -12.74 27.81
N GLN A 71 -19.64 -13.62 26.81
CA GLN A 71 -18.83 -13.30 25.64
C GLN A 71 -19.57 -12.20 24.87
N SER A 72 -19.11 -10.96 25.07
CA SER A 72 -19.50 -9.83 24.23
C SER A 72 -19.54 -10.28 22.76
N PRO A 73 -20.64 -10.04 22.03
CA PRO A 73 -20.71 -10.41 20.63
C PRO A 73 -19.49 -9.79 19.93
N PRO A 74 -18.75 -10.57 19.12
CA PRO A 74 -17.58 -10.07 18.43
C PRO A 74 -18.00 -8.80 17.69
N ILE A 75 -17.29 -7.70 17.99
CA ILE A 75 -17.46 -6.39 17.37
C ILE A 75 -17.79 -6.64 15.90
N SER A 76 -19.01 -6.29 15.50
CA SER A 76 -19.46 -6.45 14.11
C SER A 76 -18.46 -5.68 13.27
N ALA A 77 -17.56 -6.41 12.60
CA ALA A 77 -16.52 -5.84 11.77
C ALA A 77 -17.23 -4.91 10.78
N PRO A 78 -16.96 -3.59 10.86
CA PRO A 78 -17.80 -2.60 10.21
C PRO A 78 -17.69 -2.80 8.70
N MET A 79 -18.82 -3.08 8.03
CA MET A 79 -19.17 -2.73 6.64
C MET A 79 -18.12 -2.90 5.50
N LEU A 80 -16.96 -3.51 5.71
CA LEU A 80 -15.90 -3.63 4.69
C LEU A 80 -16.17 -4.70 3.62
N LEU A 81 -17.39 -5.26 3.59
CA LEU A 81 -17.81 -6.29 2.65
C LEU A 81 -19.09 -5.87 1.96
N ASN A 82 -19.07 -4.76 1.21
CA ASN A 82 -20.04 -4.60 0.13
C ASN A 82 -19.71 -5.71 -0.90
N THR A 83 -20.52 -6.76 -0.88
CA THR A 83 -20.31 -8.07 -1.51
C THR A 83 -20.63 -8.13 -3.01
N ASP A 84 -20.69 -6.99 -3.70
CA ASP A 84 -20.77 -7.02 -5.16
C ASP A 84 -19.39 -7.38 -5.71
N SER A 85 -19.13 -8.69 -5.76
CA SER A 85 -17.97 -9.23 -6.44
C SER A 85 -18.04 -8.78 -7.90
N PRO A 86 -16.97 -8.18 -8.45
CA PRO A 86 -16.92 -7.92 -9.88
C PRO A 86 -17.16 -9.22 -10.63
N PRO A 87 -17.89 -9.18 -11.76
CA PRO A 87 -18.14 -10.36 -12.56
C PRO A 87 -16.81 -11.00 -12.95
N GLN A 88 -16.75 -12.33 -12.86
CA GLN A 88 -15.63 -13.09 -13.36
C GLN A 88 -15.58 -12.91 -14.88
N LEU A 89 -14.43 -12.50 -15.40
CA LEU A 89 -14.24 -12.30 -16.84
C LEU A 89 -14.08 -13.66 -17.52
N ASP A 90 -14.62 -13.81 -18.72
CA ASP A 90 -14.40 -14.99 -19.55
C ASP A 90 -13.10 -14.82 -20.36
N HIS A 91 -12.30 -15.87 -20.45
CA HIS A 91 -11.06 -15.85 -21.24
C HIS A 91 -11.34 -15.63 -22.72
N ALA A 92 -12.50 -16.08 -23.21
CA ALA A 92 -12.90 -15.91 -24.61
C ALA A 92 -12.88 -14.44 -25.06
N ASP A 93 -13.26 -13.52 -24.16
CA ASP A 93 -13.28 -12.07 -24.42
C ASP A 93 -11.89 -11.43 -24.38
N TYR A 94 -10.90 -12.13 -23.81
CA TYR A 94 -9.53 -11.66 -23.59
C TYR A 94 -8.50 -12.64 -24.13
N ALA A 95 -8.74 -13.17 -25.34
CA ALA A 95 -7.88 -14.18 -25.98
C ALA A 95 -6.41 -13.77 -26.18
N LYS A 96 -6.07 -12.48 -25.99
CA LYS A 96 -4.69 -11.97 -26.06
C LYS A 96 -3.92 -12.09 -24.75
N THR A 97 -4.60 -12.25 -23.62
CA THR A 97 -3.94 -12.42 -22.32
C THR A 97 -3.25 -13.78 -22.30
N ARG A 98 -1.93 -13.81 -22.15
CA ARG A 98 -1.14 -15.05 -22.20
C ARG A 98 -1.18 -15.77 -20.87
N CYS A 99 -1.19 -15.00 -19.79
CA CYS A 99 -1.09 -15.51 -18.42
C CYS A 99 -2.49 -15.63 -17.78
N TRP A 100 -3.40 -16.39 -18.38
CA TRP A 100 -4.76 -16.53 -17.84
C TRP A 100 -4.81 -17.41 -16.59
N THR A 101 -4.09 -18.52 -16.58
CA THR A 101 -3.90 -19.41 -15.42
C THR A 101 -2.46 -19.37 -14.90
N GLU A 102 -2.22 -19.86 -13.68
CA GLU A 102 -0.86 -19.96 -13.13
C GLU A 102 -0.01 -20.93 -13.97
N GLU A 103 -0.63 -21.97 -14.54
CA GLU A 103 0.00 -22.96 -15.39
C GLU A 103 0.45 -22.36 -16.73
N ASP A 104 -0.36 -21.49 -17.33
CA ASP A 104 -0.01 -20.82 -18.58
C ASP A 104 1.19 -19.90 -18.40
N TRP A 105 1.23 -19.15 -17.29
CA TRP A 105 2.40 -18.35 -16.93
C TRP A 105 3.66 -19.20 -16.73
N LYS A 106 3.55 -20.32 -16.00
CA LYS A 106 4.68 -21.26 -15.83
C LYS A 106 5.17 -21.82 -17.16
N ARG A 107 4.25 -22.17 -18.07
CA ARG A 107 4.58 -22.64 -19.43
C ARG A 107 5.30 -21.55 -20.22
N TRP A 108 4.82 -20.32 -20.15
CA TRP A 108 5.47 -19.18 -20.82
C TRP A 108 6.87 -18.89 -20.27
N CYS A 109 7.09 -19.02 -18.96
CA CYS A 109 8.42 -18.85 -18.35
C CYS A 109 9.48 -19.84 -18.87
N MET A 110 9.07 -20.97 -19.48
CA MET A 110 9.97 -21.94 -20.10
C MET A 110 10.35 -21.58 -21.54
N THR A 111 9.67 -20.60 -22.15
CA THR A 111 10.00 -20.13 -23.50
C THR A 111 11.21 -19.19 -23.48
N PRO A 112 11.96 -19.04 -24.58
CA PRO A 112 13.06 -18.07 -24.66
C PRO A 112 12.63 -16.64 -24.35
N GLU A 113 11.41 -16.27 -24.74
CA GLU A 113 10.82 -14.95 -24.42
C GLU A 113 10.62 -14.78 -22.90
N GLY A 114 9.99 -15.77 -22.25
CA GLY A 114 9.71 -15.72 -20.82
C GLY A 114 10.96 -15.76 -19.94
N GLN A 115 12.03 -16.41 -20.39
CA GLN A 115 13.32 -16.46 -19.68
C GLN A 115 14.00 -15.10 -19.59
N GLY A 116 13.81 -14.22 -20.57
CA GLY A 116 14.35 -12.86 -20.57
C GLY A 116 13.52 -11.85 -19.78
N ALA A 117 12.29 -12.22 -19.42
CA ALA A 117 11.36 -11.32 -18.76
C ALA A 117 11.53 -11.30 -17.23
N ASN A 118 11.05 -10.22 -16.61
CA ASN A 118 11.02 -10.12 -15.16
C ASN A 118 9.98 -11.10 -14.58
N SER A 119 10.42 -12.27 -14.14
CA SER A 119 9.61 -13.32 -13.50
C SER A 119 8.78 -12.83 -12.31
N GLN A 120 9.08 -11.65 -11.76
CA GLN A 120 8.33 -11.10 -10.65
C GLN A 120 7.01 -10.43 -11.05
N THR A 121 6.93 -9.90 -12.27
CA THR A 121 5.81 -9.03 -12.69
C THR A 121 5.34 -9.30 -14.11
N SER A 122 6.00 -10.20 -14.84
CA SER A 122 5.69 -10.49 -16.25
C SER A 122 4.29 -11.07 -16.48
N PHE A 123 3.69 -11.68 -15.46
CA PHE A 123 2.29 -12.15 -15.53
C PHE A 123 1.25 -11.02 -15.40
N LEU A 124 1.67 -9.81 -15.05
CA LEU A 124 0.81 -8.64 -15.00
C LEU A 124 0.69 -8.04 -16.39
N GLU A 125 -0.36 -8.43 -17.08
CA GLU A 125 -0.65 -8.03 -18.45
C GLU A 125 -1.88 -7.13 -18.50
N ASP A 126 -1.93 -6.24 -19.48
CA ASP A 126 -3.14 -5.50 -19.84
C ASP A 126 -4.11 -6.37 -20.65
N LYS A 127 -5.24 -5.77 -21.07
CA LYS A 127 -6.25 -6.44 -21.91
C LYS A 127 -5.74 -6.89 -23.29
N ASN A 128 -4.59 -6.38 -23.72
CA ASN A 128 -3.96 -6.71 -24.99
C ASN A 128 -2.89 -7.80 -24.86
N GLY A 129 -2.60 -8.28 -23.64
CA GLY A 129 -1.53 -9.23 -23.36
C GLY A 129 -0.15 -8.58 -23.16
N GLU A 130 -0.09 -7.25 -23.14
CA GLU A 130 1.16 -6.51 -22.98
C GLU A 130 1.51 -6.36 -21.50
N ALA A 131 2.80 -6.46 -21.16
CA ALA A 131 3.24 -6.31 -19.78
C ALA A 131 2.91 -4.90 -19.23
N LEU A 132 2.39 -4.84 -18.01
CA LEU A 132 2.07 -3.57 -17.37
C LEU A 132 3.34 -2.72 -17.15
N PRO A 133 3.23 -1.38 -17.29
CA PRO A 133 4.36 -0.50 -17.05
C PRO A 133 4.74 -0.50 -15.56
N ALA A 134 6.03 -0.36 -15.26
CA ALA A 134 6.58 -0.41 -13.91
C ALA A 134 5.89 0.56 -12.92
N ALA A 135 5.51 1.76 -13.39
CA ALA A 135 4.78 2.74 -12.59
C ALA A 135 3.40 2.20 -12.14
N ARG A 136 2.68 1.50 -13.03
CA ARG A 136 1.38 0.89 -12.72
C ARG A 136 1.53 -0.23 -11.71
N ILE A 137 2.55 -1.08 -11.86
CA ILE A 137 2.88 -2.15 -10.90
C ILE A 137 3.21 -1.55 -9.53
N THR A 138 3.97 -0.46 -9.48
CA THR A 138 4.29 0.24 -8.23
C THR A 138 3.02 0.71 -7.52
N ASN A 139 2.06 1.27 -8.25
CA ASN A 139 0.77 1.70 -7.70
C ASN A 139 -0.04 0.51 -7.16
N ILE A 140 -0.06 -0.64 -7.86
CA ILE A 140 -0.69 -1.88 -7.39
C ILE A 140 -0.08 -2.30 -6.05
N LEU A 141 1.25 -2.38 -5.96
CA LEU A 141 1.93 -2.79 -4.74
C LEU A 141 1.70 -1.82 -3.57
N GLN A 142 1.59 -0.52 -3.85
CA GLN A 142 1.26 0.48 -2.83
C GLN A 142 -0.17 0.31 -2.30
N ALA A 143 -1.14 0.05 -3.17
CA ALA A 143 -2.51 -0.23 -2.76
C ALA A 143 -2.61 -1.53 -1.94
N MET A 144 -1.92 -2.60 -2.35
CA MET A 144 -1.86 -3.84 -1.57
C MET A 144 -1.36 -3.62 -0.15
N ARG A 145 -0.26 -2.86 0.01
CA ARG A 145 0.27 -2.50 1.33
C ARG A 145 -0.71 -1.68 2.17
N SER A 146 -1.47 -0.80 1.52
CA SER A 146 -2.50 0.02 2.19
C SER A 146 -3.65 -0.85 2.71
N ILE A 147 -4.11 -1.83 1.93
CA ILE A 147 -5.14 -2.79 2.36
C ILE A 147 -4.64 -3.60 3.56
N TRP A 148 -3.41 -4.14 3.51
CA TRP A 148 -2.85 -4.88 4.64
C TRP A 148 -2.65 -4.01 5.87
N HIS A 149 -2.32 -2.73 5.70
CA HIS A 149 -2.25 -1.78 6.81
C HIS A 149 -3.61 -1.60 7.49
N GLU A 150 -4.70 -1.47 6.74
CA GLU A 150 -6.06 -1.42 7.31
C GLU A 150 -6.41 -2.74 8.02
N PHE A 151 -6.11 -3.91 7.43
CA PHE A 151 -6.32 -5.20 8.11
C PHE A 151 -5.60 -5.27 9.46
N ARG A 152 -4.35 -4.79 9.52
CA ARG A 152 -3.57 -4.72 10.75
C ARG A 152 -4.16 -3.72 11.76
N LYS A 153 -4.54 -2.53 11.29
CA LYS A 153 -5.12 -1.46 12.11
C LYS A 153 -6.39 -1.91 12.82
N TYR A 154 -7.22 -2.74 12.18
CA TYR A 154 -8.42 -3.34 12.77
C TYR A 154 -8.16 -4.65 13.52
N GLY A 155 -6.90 -5.07 13.70
CA GLY A 155 -6.56 -6.30 14.41
C GLY A 155 -7.01 -7.59 13.71
N LEU A 156 -7.25 -7.54 12.40
CA LEU A 156 -7.69 -8.71 11.61
C LEU A 156 -6.52 -9.62 11.21
N ILE A 157 -5.29 -9.10 11.26
CA ILE A 157 -4.04 -9.83 11.01
C ILE A 157 -3.03 -9.51 12.10
N ASP A 158 -2.18 -10.48 12.41
CA ASP A 158 -1.14 -10.38 13.44
C ASP A 158 0.24 -10.83 12.94
N ALA A 159 1.21 -10.87 13.85
CA ALA A 159 2.58 -11.28 13.57
C ALA A 159 2.72 -12.77 13.21
N GLN A 160 1.71 -13.60 13.42
CA GLN A 160 1.74 -15.04 13.07
C GLN A 160 1.01 -15.31 11.76
N THR A 161 0.09 -14.42 11.38
CA THR A 161 -0.67 -14.51 10.14
C THR A 161 0.29 -14.47 8.94
N THR A 162 0.25 -15.52 8.13
CA THR A 162 0.92 -15.59 6.83
C THR A 162 -0.14 -15.43 5.74
N TRP A 163 0.25 -15.13 4.50
CA TRP A 163 -0.73 -15.10 3.41
C TRP A 163 -1.47 -16.44 3.28
N SER A 164 -0.76 -17.57 3.41
CA SER A 164 -1.36 -18.90 3.35
C SER A 164 -2.35 -19.15 4.49
N SER A 165 -2.01 -18.75 5.73
CA SER A 165 -2.87 -18.93 6.91
C SER A 165 -3.94 -17.84 7.10
N MET A 166 -3.96 -16.81 6.26
CA MET A 166 -4.95 -15.73 6.35
C MET A 166 -6.38 -16.26 6.13
N PRO A 167 -7.38 -15.82 6.92
CA PRO A 167 -8.77 -16.24 6.77
C PRO A 167 -9.30 -16.02 5.35
N LEU A 168 -10.11 -16.97 4.86
CA LEU A 168 -10.68 -16.90 3.50
C LEU A 168 -11.51 -15.63 3.28
N THR A 169 -12.23 -15.16 4.30
CA THR A 169 -13.00 -13.92 4.26
C THR A 169 -12.13 -12.69 4.00
N LEU A 170 -10.96 -12.60 4.65
CA LEU A 170 -9.97 -11.54 4.42
C LEU A 170 -9.34 -11.63 3.02
N LYS A 171 -9.03 -12.85 2.54
CA LYS A 171 -8.53 -13.03 1.17
C LYS A 171 -9.54 -12.57 0.14
N LYS A 172 -10.83 -12.90 0.32
CA LYS A 172 -11.91 -12.41 -0.54
C LYS A 172 -12.01 -10.88 -0.51
N ALA A 173 -11.97 -10.28 0.68
CA ALA A 173 -11.98 -8.81 0.83
C ALA A 173 -10.78 -8.15 0.12
N PHE A 174 -9.59 -8.73 0.28
CA PHE A 174 -8.38 -8.26 -0.38
C PHE A 174 -8.50 -8.32 -1.91
N ARG A 175 -8.90 -9.48 -2.45
CA ARG A 175 -9.07 -9.68 -3.91
C ARG A 175 -10.10 -8.71 -4.47
N LEU A 176 -11.23 -8.54 -3.79
CA LEU A 176 -12.27 -7.61 -4.17
C LEU A 176 -11.73 -6.19 -4.24
N GLU A 177 -11.10 -5.72 -3.17
CA GLU A 177 -10.65 -4.33 -3.06
C GLU A 177 -9.51 -3.99 -4.03
N ILE A 178 -8.56 -4.92 -4.21
CA ILE A 178 -7.46 -4.70 -5.16
C ILE A 178 -7.94 -4.76 -6.60
N THR A 179 -8.87 -5.66 -6.93
CA THR A 179 -9.42 -5.79 -8.30
C THR A 179 -10.31 -4.61 -8.66
N ARG A 180 -11.07 -4.09 -7.68
CA ARG A 180 -11.86 -2.85 -7.83
C ARG A 180 -10.99 -1.65 -8.18
N SER A 181 -9.78 -1.58 -7.62
CA SER A 181 -8.81 -0.51 -7.87
C SER A 181 -7.99 -0.73 -9.14
N PHE A 182 -7.72 -2.00 -9.48
CA PHE A 182 -6.88 -2.42 -10.60
C PHE A 182 -7.55 -3.58 -11.36
N PRO A 183 -8.46 -3.27 -12.30
CA PRO A 183 -9.19 -4.29 -13.08
C PRO A 183 -8.29 -5.24 -13.86
N GLU A 184 -7.04 -4.86 -14.14
CA GLU A 184 -6.04 -5.68 -14.81
C GLU A 184 -5.72 -6.97 -14.03
N LEU A 185 -5.87 -6.94 -12.70
CA LEU A 185 -5.74 -8.13 -11.85
C LEU A 185 -6.91 -9.11 -11.98
N ASN A 186 -8.03 -8.68 -12.57
CA ASN A 186 -9.17 -9.56 -12.88
C ASN A 186 -8.99 -10.34 -14.20
N LEU A 187 -7.97 -10.03 -15.00
CA LEU A 187 -7.67 -10.71 -16.27
C LEU A 187 -6.99 -12.06 -16.01
N CYS A 188 -7.62 -12.91 -15.19
CA CYS A 188 -7.13 -14.24 -14.82
C CYS A 188 -8.21 -15.12 -14.21
N ALA A 189 -7.98 -16.43 -14.21
CA ALA A 189 -8.80 -17.39 -13.49
C ALA A 189 -8.56 -17.33 -11.97
N ASP A 190 -9.62 -17.48 -11.18
CA ASP A 190 -9.58 -17.66 -9.71
C ASP A 190 -8.76 -16.60 -8.93
N HIS A 191 -8.59 -15.41 -9.50
CA HIS A 191 -7.77 -14.33 -8.94
C HIS A 191 -6.32 -14.73 -8.66
N TRP A 192 -5.74 -15.68 -9.41
CA TRP A 192 -4.42 -16.23 -9.12
C TRP A 192 -3.32 -15.15 -9.16
N LYS A 193 -3.45 -14.13 -10.02
CA LYS A 193 -2.50 -13.00 -10.11
C LYS A 193 -2.44 -12.21 -8.80
N SER A 194 -3.61 -11.90 -8.22
CA SER A 194 -3.71 -11.21 -6.93
C SER A 194 -3.10 -12.03 -5.79
N ASP A 195 -3.40 -13.33 -5.78
CA ASP A 195 -2.86 -14.26 -4.79
C ASP A 195 -1.34 -14.43 -4.92
N MET A 196 -0.82 -14.51 -6.15
CA MET A 196 0.60 -14.63 -6.43
C MET A 196 1.37 -13.39 -5.97
N LEU A 197 0.87 -12.19 -6.29
CA LEU A 197 1.42 -10.94 -5.80
C LEU A 197 1.43 -10.88 -4.27
N ALA A 198 0.32 -11.27 -3.65
CA ALA A 198 0.20 -11.24 -2.20
C ALA A 198 1.17 -12.23 -1.54
N LYS A 199 1.27 -13.48 -2.02
CA LYS A 199 2.27 -14.47 -1.57
C LYS A 199 3.68 -13.89 -1.59
N LYS A 200 4.02 -13.17 -2.66
CA LYS A 200 5.37 -12.61 -2.88
C LYS A 200 5.70 -11.42 -1.98
N HIS A 201 4.77 -10.49 -1.81
CA HIS A 201 5.05 -9.21 -1.17
C HIS A 201 4.60 -9.12 0.29
N TYR A 202 3.72 -10.02 0.74
CA TYR A 202 3.18 -9.99 2.11
C TYR A 202 4.25 -10.26 3.17
N SER A 203 5.24 -11.13 2.90
CA SER A 203 6.33 -11.42 3.84
C SER A 203 7.18 -10.18 4.15
N SER A 204 7.51 -9.40 3.12
CA SER A 204 8.23 -8.13 3.26
C SER A 204 7.43 -7.12 4.08
N PHE A 205 6.13 -6.96 3.79
CA PHE A 205 5.24 -6.11 4.60
C PHE A 205 5.23 -6.56 6.07
N LYS A 206 5.06 -7.86 6.31
CA LYS A 206 5.01 -8.44 7.65
C LYS A 206 6.28 -8.16 8.44
N GLN A 207 7.45 -8.34 7.83
CA GLN A 207 8.73 -8.02 8.44
C GLN A 207 8.78 -6.54 8.87
N THR A 208 8.46 -5.61 7.96
CA THR A 208 8.50 -4.17 8.28
C THR A 208 7.58 -3.79 9.45
N TRP A 209 6.38 -4.37 9.54
CA TRP A 209 5.36 -3.92 10.49
C TRP A 209 5.30 -4.67 11.82
N PHE A 210 5.86 -5.89 11.89
CA PHE A 210 5.80 -6.71 13.10
C PHE A 210 7.18 -6.95 13.75
N THR A 211 8.30 -6.94 13.02
CA THR A 211 9.62 -7.22 13.62
C THR A 211 10.41 -5.97 14.03
N ASN A 212 10.13 -4.81 13.43
CA ASN A 212 10.97 -3.61 13.60
C ASN A 212 10.59 -2.71 14.79
N ARG A 213 9.72 -3.14 15.73
CA ARG A 213 9.24 -2.25 16.80
C ARG A 213 9.51 -2.69 18.24
N SER A 214 9.90 -3.92 18.52
CA SER A 214 10.01 -4.39 19.92
C SER A 214 11.39 -4.18 20.56
N ASP A 215 12.50 -4.44 19.85
CA ASP A 215 13.74 -4.76 20.59
C ASP A 215 14.90 -3.77 20.42
N GLU A 216 14.90 -2.93 19.38
CA GLU A 216 16.11 -2.18 19.02
C GLU A 216 16.21 -0.78 19.66
N LYS A 217 15.08 -0.20 20.11
CA LYS A 217 15.08 1.11 20.79
C LYS A 217 15.60 1.05 22.23
N VAL A 218 15.53 -0.10 22.91
CA VAL A 218 16.04 -0.23 24.28
C VAL A 218 17.55 -0.51 24.29
N ALA A 219 18.04 -1.29 23.33
CA ALA A 219 19.46 -1.63 23.23
C ALA A 219 20.35 -0.45 22.76
N SER A 220 19.84 0.42 21.88
CA SER A 220 20.61 1.55 21.34
C SER A 220 20.76 2.72 22.32
N PHE A 221 19.82 2.91 23.26
CA PHE A 221 19.97 3.87 24.35
C PHE A 221 20.92 3.38 25.45
N ALA A 222 20.95 2.08 25.73
CA ALA A 222 21.86 1.50 26.72
C ALA A 222 23.35 1.63 26.31
N LYS A 223 23.68 1.47 25.02
CA LYS A 223 25.07 1.57 24.53
C LYS A 223 25.62 3.00 24.46
N ARG A 224 24.79 4.04 24.34
CA ARG A 224 25.28 5.43 24.29
C ARG A 224 25.48 6.09 25.66
N LYS A 225 24.92 5.53 26.74
CA LYS A 225 25.11 6.07 28.10
C LYS A 225 26.39 5.61 28.82
N MET A 226 27.11 4.61 28.30
CA MET A 226 28.36 4.13 28.91
C MET A 226 29.64 4.69 28.27
N LYS A 227 29.55 5.61 27.30
CA LYS A 227 30.74 6.16 26.60
C LYS A 227 30.90 7.68 26.74
N THR A 228 30.36 8.28 27.80
CA THR A 228 30.50 9.74 28.04
C THR A 228 31.09 10.09 29.41
N GLU A 229 31.55 9.12 30.20
CA GLU A 229 32.20 9.36 31.51
C GLU A 229 33.67 8.91 31.60
N THR A 230 34.38 8.78 30.47
CA THR A 230 35.82 8.46 30.52
C THR A 230 36.57 9.10 29.35
N ALA A 231 36.63 10.43 29.32
CA ALA A 231 37.63 11.15 28.51
C ALA A 231 37.72 12.63 28.95
N GLU A 232 38.13 12.89 30.19
CA GLU A 232 38.75 14.17 30.55
C GLU A 232 40.08 13.87 31.27
N ASN A 233 41.12 13.58 30.47
CA ASN A 233 42.54 13.84 30.73
C ASN A 233 43.39 12.96 29.81
N ALA A 234 43.87 13.50 28.69
CA ALA A 234 45.25 13.31 28.24
C ALA A 234 45.50 14.10 26.95
N VAL A 235 46.62 14.80 27.00
CA VAL A 235 47.17 15.78 26.08
C VAL A 235 48.02 15.10 24.98
N SER A 236 47.85 15.54 23.73
CA SER A 236 48.87 15.62 22.64
C SER A 236 49.34 14.31 21.95
N PRO A 237 50.19 14.34 20.89
CA PRO A 237 49.87 14.66 19.48
C PRO A 237 50.24 13.56 18.45
N THR A 238 49.82 13.77 17.20
CA THR A 238 50.16 13.14 15.89
C THR A 238 51.49 12.37 15.75
N PRO A 239 51.61 11.33 14.87
CA PRO A 239 52.06 11.57 13.47
C PRO A 239 51.61 10.56 12.36
N LYS A 240 51.48 11.11 11.13
CA LYS A 240 51.93 10.63 9.78
C LYS A 240 51.65 9.19 9.28
N ARG A 241 50.86 9.12 8.19
CA ARG A 241 51.04 8.45 6.86
C ARG A 241 51.92 7.17 6.80
N PRO A 242 51.51 6.11 6.07
CA PRO A 242 51.83 6.05 4.62
C PRO A 242 50.73 5.47 3.70
N LYS A 243 50.87 5.86 2.44
CA LYS A 243 50.12 5.47 1.24
C LYS A 243 50.89 4.34 0.56
N LEU A 244 50.24 3.24 0.16
CA LEU A 244 50.82 2.24 -0.75
C LEU A 244 49.84 1.85 -1.88
N PRO A 245 50.31 1.77 -3.14
CA PRO A 245 49.57 1.33 -4.32
C PRO A 245 49.94 -0.13 -4.70
N LEU A 246 49.50 -0.56 -5.91
CA LEU A 246 49.96 -1.74 -6.67
C LEU A 246 49.29 -3.06 -6.24
N GLY A 247 48.40 -3.66 -7.03
CA GLY A 247 48.62 -4.37 -8.31
C GLY A 247 47.80 -5.67 -8.18
N SER A 248 47.02 -6.12 -9.16
CA SER A 248 47.53 -7.05 -10.17
C SER A 248 46.54 -7.20 -11.32
N GLN A 249 47.12 -7.23 -12.51
CA GLN A 249 46.56 -7.65 -13.78
C GLN A 249 46.28 -9.15 -13.76
N SER A 250 45.26 -9.61 -14.48
CA SER A 250 45.28 -10.94 -15.11
C SER A 250 44.63 -10.82 -16.48
N LEU A 251 45.52 -10.80 -17.48
CA LEU A 251 45.25 -11.17 -18.85
C LEU A 251 44.84 -12.65 -18.88
N THR A 252 43.77 -12.96 -19.59
CA THR A 252 43.63 -14.25 -20.27
C THR A 252 43.25 -13.96 -21.70
N GLU A 253 44.26 -14.06 -22.56
CA GLU A 253 44.13 -14.22 -24.00
C GLU A 253 43.51 -15.61 -24.24
N GLY A 254 42.37 -15.63 -24.91
CA GLY A 254 41.68 -16.84 -25.36
C GLY A 254 41.45 -16.72 -26.85
N ASP A 255 42.50 -17.03 -27.60
CA ASP A 255 42.53 -17.16 -29.05
C ASP A 255 41.63 -18.35 -29.46
N GLY A 256 40.69 -18.12 -30.38
CA GLY A 256 39.52 -18.97 -30.48
C GLY A 256 38.73 -18.84 -31.77
N SER A 257 39.41 -19.18 -32.88
CA SER A 257 38.86 -19.89 -34.03
C SER A 257 37.87 -19.17 -34.96
N ALA A 258 38.34 -19.04 -36.20
CA ALA A 258 37.58 -18.65 -37.37
C ALA A 258 36.37 -19.58 -37.60
N SER A 259 35.21 -18.97 -37.85
CA SER A 259 34.24 -19.56 -38.76
C SER A 259 33.52 -18.47 -39.54
N ASP A 260 33.82 -18.56 -40.81
CA ASP A 260 33.37 -17.87 -42.00
C ASP A 260 31.87 -18.11 -42.26
N SER A 261 31.27 -17.28 -43.13
CA SER A 261 29.92 -17.37 -43.75
C SER A 261 28.83 -16.42 -43.21
N PRO A 262 27.84 -16.02 -44.05
CA PRO A 262 27.96 -14.90 -44.96
C PRO A 262 26.88 -13.81 -44.76
N GLN A 263 27.16 -12.62 -45.29
CA GLN A 263 26.25 -11.48 -45.40
C GLN A 263 24.93 -11.86 -46.11
N ILE A 264 23.82 -11.49 -45.48
CA ILE A 264 22.56 -11.24 -46.17
C ILE A 264 22.29 -9.74 -46.06
N ASP A 265 22.41 -9.06 -47.20
CA ASP A 265 21.91 -7.72 -47.43
C ASP A 265 20.37 -7.72 -47.39
N THR A 266 19.77 -6.80 -46.64
CA THR A 266 18.41 -6.32 -46.91
C THR A 266 18.20 -4.95 -46.23
N PRO A 267 17.32 -4.09 -46.78
CA PRO A 267 17.60 -2.67 -46.96
C PRO A 267 16.82 -1.77 -46.00
N ASN A 268 17.42 -0.61 -45.74
CA ASN A 268 16.85 0.67 -45.32
C ASN A 268 15.31 0.76 -45.24
N GLU A 269 14.80 1.05 -44.04
CA GLU A 269 13.57 1.83 -43.86
C GLU A 269 13.80 2.93 -42.79
N PRO A 270 13.23 4.14 -42.96
CA PRO A 270 13.60 5.32 -42.18
C PRO A 270 12.72 5.51 -40.93
N SER A 271 13.38 5.73 -39.79
CA SER A 271 12.74 6.24 -38.58
C SER A 271 12.72 7.78 -38.57
N PRO A 272 11.58 8.44 -38.27
CA PRO A 272 11.55 9.81 -37.79
C PRO A 272 11.55 9.83 -36.26
N THR A 273 12.63 10.35 -35.67
CA THR A 273 12.75 10.60 -34.22
C THR A 273 12.20 11.99 -33.90
N THR A 274 10.94 12.09 -33.47
CA THR A 274 10.44 13.27 -32.75
C THR A 274 10.77 13.13 -31.26
N HIS A 275 11.70 13.95 -30.80
CA HIS A 275 11.94 14.17 -29.37
C HIS A 275 10.74 14.90 -28.76
N SER A 276 9.99 14.23 -27.88
CA SER A 276 9.07 14.88 -26.94
C SER A 276 9.61 14.74 -25.52
N ASN A 277 10.11 15.86 -25.01
CA ASN A 277 10.47 16.07 -23.62
C ASN A 277 9.20 16.05 -22.76
N SER A 278 8.92 14.95 -22.07
CA SER A 278 7.90 14.93 -21.01
C SER A 278 8.56 15.28 -19.68
N SER A 279 8.33 16.51 -19.26
CA SER A 279 8.63 17.02 -17.92
C SER A 279 7.96 16.17 -16.85
N LEU A 280 8.77 15.68 -15.91
CA LEU A 280 8.32 15.04 -14.68
C LEU A 280 7.63 16.08 -13.79
N LEU A 281 6.30 16.03 -13.72
CA LEU A 281 5.56 16.66 -12.63
C LEU A 281 5.53 15.68 -11.46
N THR A 282 6.46 15.88 -10.52
CA THR A 282 6.38 15.31 -9.18
C THR A 282 5.20 15.93 -8.44
N PHE A 283 4.11 15.16 -8.30
CA PHE A 283 3.02 15.49 -7.38
C PHE A 283 3.48 15.22 -5.95
N ASN A 284 3.91 16.28 -5.27
CA ASN A 284 4.05 16.28 -3.82
C ASN A 284 2.66 16.50 -3.22
N TRP A 285 2.18 15.50 -2.48
CA TRP A 285 0.99 15.62 -1.64
C TRP A 285 1.38 16.36 -0.35
N THR A 286 1.25 17.69 -0.36
CA THR A 286 1.26 18.50 0.86
C THR A 286 -0.09 18.34 1.55
N ASN A 287 -0.08 17.73 2.74
CA ASN A 287 -1.19 17.83 3.68
C ASN A 287 -1.13 19.23 4.30
N ASP A 288 -2.00 20.13 3.83
CA ASP A 288 -2.33 21.38 4.49
C ASP A 288 -3.86 21.46 4.57
N GLU A 289 -4.38 21.40 5.79
CA GLU A 289 -5.34 22.38 6.35
C GLU A 289 -5.79 21.92 7.74
N ASP A 290 -5.15 22.55 8.72
CA ASP A 290 -5.76 23.32 9.81
C ASP A 290 -7.22 23.04 10.20
N VAL A 291 -7.37 22.49 11.40
CA VAL A 291 -8.55 22.69 12.25
C VAL A 291 -8.10 23.47 13.48
N PRO A 292 -8.77 24.58 13.85
CA PRO A 292 -8.37 25.41 14.98
C PRO A 292 -8.73 24.73 16.31
N THR A 293 -7.72 24.43 17.13
CA THR A 293 -7.88 24.12 18.56
C THR A 293 -7.81 25.40 19.41
N PRO A 294 -8.63 25.52 20.47
CA PRO A 294 -8.62 26.69 21.34
C PRO A 294 -7.43 26.68 22.31
N ASN A 295 -6.96 27.90 22.58
CA ASN A 295 -5.84 28.29 23.44
C ASN A 295 -5.69 27.45 24.72
N ASN A 296 -4.50 26.91 24.91
CA ASN A 296 -3.94 26.71 26.24
C ASN A 296 -2.44 27.05 26.21
N GLU A 297 -2.10 28.20 26.80
CA GLU A 297 -0.72 28.64 27.01
C GLU A 297 -0.02 27.69 27.98
N ASN A 298 1.03 27.01 27.53
CA ASN A 298 2.25 26.87 28.32
C ASN A 298 3.44 26.40 27.46
N ALA A 299 4.56 27.09 27.65
CA ALA A 299 5.76 27.09 26.83
C ALA A 299 6.67 25.86 27.03
N HIS A 300 7.26 25.32 25.94
CA HIS A 300 8.71 25.01 25.84
C HIS A 300 9.16 24.42 24.48
N ALA A 301 10.11 25.14 23.84
CA ALA A 301 11.22 24.78 22.94
C ALA A 301 11.10 23.78 21.74
N PRO A 302 11.84 24.02 20.61
CA PRO A 302 11.62 23.35 19.33
C PRO A 302 12.54 22.14 19.09
N GLY A 303 11.95 21.01 18.67
CA GLY A 303 12.65 19.84 18.16
C GLY A 303 12.51 19.70 16.65
N LYS A 304 13.62 19.88 15.92
CA LYS A 304 13.74 19.63 14.48
C LYS A 304 13.43 18.16 14.17
N THR A 305 12.43 17.90 13.35
CA THR A 305 12.12 16.55 12.85
C THR A 305 12.78 16.37 11.49
N ALA A 306 13.80 15.52 11.42
CA ALA A 306 14.43 15.11 10.17
C ALA A 306 13.55 14.05 9.47
N TYR A 307 13.08 14.36 8.27
CA TYR A 307 12.44 13.40 7.38
C TYR A 307 13.51 12.50 6.75
N ILE A 308 13.48 11.21 7.08
CA ILE A 308 14.25 10.18 6.41
C ILE A 308 13.35 9.57 5.32
N GLN A 309 13.62 9.92 4.07
CA GLN A 309 13.11 9.18 2.91
C GLN A 309 13.96 7.92 2.73
N PHE A 310 13.32 6.75 2.78
CA PHE A 310 13.89 5.51 2.23
C PHE A 310 12.78 4.71 1.56
N TRP A 311 12.72 4.80 0.24
CA TRP A 311 12.35 3.69 -0.64
C TRP A 311 13.09 3.89 -1.96
N ARG A 312 14.18 3.13 -2.17
CA ARG A 312 14.72 2.82 -3.50
C ARG A 312 14.52 1.31 -3.72
N TYR A 313 13.77 0.97 -4.75
CA TYR A 313 13.92 -0.28 -5.50
C TYR A 313 14.58 0.08 -6.83
#